data_AF-A0A251XLG4-F1
#
_entry.id   AF-A0A251XLG4-F1
#
_cell.length_a   1.000
_cell.length_b   1.000
_cell.length_c   1.000
_cell.angle_alpha   90.00
_cell.angle_beta   90.00
_cell.angle_gamma   90.00
#
_symmetry.space_group_name_H-M   'P 1'
#
loop_
_entity.id
_entity.type
_entity.pdbx_description
1 polymer ?
#
loop_
_entity_poly.entity_id
_entity_poly.type
_entity_poly.pdbx_seq_one_letter_code
_entity_poly.pdbx_strand_id
1 'polypeptide(L)' 'MRVLLKTILDCDPDAAWRALHSPTVMREVAGPLVDFVPLEDGGFPTSWDGREHVAAMQAGPLTAGRRASASAT' A
#
# COMPACT_ATOMS: atom_id res chain seq x y z
N MET A 1 -18.47 -11.87 9.16
CA MET A 1 -19.00 -10.93 8.15
C MET A 1 -17.94 -10.75 7.08
N ARG A 2 -18.28 -10.82 5.77
CA ARG A 2 -17.34 -10.62 4.65
C ARG A 2 -17.86 -9.49 3.77
N VAL A 3 -17.01 -8.53 3.45
CA VAL A 3 -17.32 -7.40 2.55
C VAL A 3 -16.47 -7.54 1.30
N LEU A 4 -17.08 -7.41 0.12
CA LEU A 4 -16.41 -7.40 -1.18
C LEU A 4 -16.66 -6.05 -1.83
N LEU A 5 -15.60 -5.37 -2.26
CA LEU A 5 -15.69 -4.15 -3.04
C LEU A 5 -15.23 -4.43 -4.47
N LYS A 6 -16.05 -4.06 -5.45
CA LYS A 6 -15.72 -4.11 -6.87
C LYS A 6 -15.94 -2.72 -7.45
N THR A 7 -14.95 -2.21 -8.17
CA THR A 7 -15.00 -0.92 -8.85
C THR A 7 -14.50 -1.08 -10.28
N ILE A 8 -14.93 -0.20 -11.19
CA ILE A 8 -14.42 -0.14 -12.56
C ILE A 8 -13.45 1.02 -12.63
N LEU A 9 -12.26 0.77 -13.18
CA LEU A 9 -11.24 1.79 -13.41
C LEU A 9 -11.20 2.10 -14.91
N ASP A 10 -11.31 3.37 -15.27
CA ASP A 10 -11.21 3.85 -16.65
C ASP A 10 -9.73 3.98 -17.07
N CYS A 11 -9.03 2.85 -17.10
CA CYS A 11 -7.63 2.78 -17.54
C CYS A 11 -7.33 1.47 -18.29
N ASP A 12 -6.20 1.46 -18.98
CA ASP A 12 -5.68 0.25 -19.61
C ASP A 12 -5.39 -0.85 -18.56
N PRO A 13 -5.74 -2.12 -18.82
CA PRO A 13 -5.50 -3.21 -17.88
C PRO A 13 -4.05 -3.34 -17.40
N ASP A 14 -3.07 -3.12 -18.28
CA ASP A 14 -1.66 -3.20 -17.89
C ASP A 14 -1.26 -2.02 -17.01
N ALA A 15 -1.86 -0.84 -17.23
CA ALA A 15 -1.66 0.31 -16.37
C ALA A 15 -2.22 0.05 -14.96
N ALA A 16 -3.43 -0.53 -14.87
CA ALA A 16 -4.01 -0.95 -13.59
C ALA A 16 -3.12 -1.99 -12.89
N TRP A 17 -2.64 -2.99 -13.61
CA TRP A 17 -1.78 -4.04 -13.05
C TRP A 17 -0.47 -3.48 -12.49
N ARG A 18 0.22 -2.63 -13.27
CA ARG A 18 1.46 -1.96 -12.81
C ARG A 18 1.21 -1.07 -11.60
N ALA A 19 0.09 -0.35 -11.58
CA ALA A 19 -0.28 0.53 -10.48
C ALA A 19 -0.52 -0.25 -9.17
N LEU A 20 -1.21 -1.40 -9.23
CA LEU A 20 -1.43 -2.27 -8.08
C LEU A 20 -0.12 -2.84 -7.49
N HIS A 21 0.90 -3.02 -8.32
CA HIS A 21 2.21 -3.52 -7.90
C HIS A 21 3.18 -2.43 -7.45
N SER A 22 2.74 -1.17 -7.39
CA SER A 22 3.56 -0.04 -6.99
C SER A 22 3.27 0.36 -5.53
N PRO A 23 4.29 0.34 -4.64
CA PRO A 23 4.15 0.83 -3.28
C PRO A 23 3.76 2.30 -3.20
N THR A 24 4.24 3.10 -4.14
CA THR A 24 3.91 4.54 -4.22
C THR A 24 2.42 4.74 -4.47
N VAL A 25 1.83 4.00 -5.43
CA VAL A 25 0.40 4.13 -5.72
C VAL A 25 -0.47 3.71 -4.53
N MET A 26 -0.08 2.65 -3.81
CA MET A 26 -0.76 2.26 -2.57
C MET A 26 -0.82 3.42 -1.57
N ARG A 27 0.30 4.13 -1.36
CA ARG A 27 0.37 5.27 -0.44
C ARG A 27 -0.48 6.45 -0.91
N GLU A 28 -0.49 6.75 -2.20
CA GLU A 28 -1.32 7.82 -2.76
C GLU A 28 -2.83 7.54 -2.58
N VAL A 29 -3.26 6.30 -2.80
CA VAL A 29 -4.67 5.91 -2.64
C VAL A 29 -5.09 5.87 -1.17
N ALA A 30 -4.20 5.44 -0.28
CA ALA A 30 -4.47 5.36 1.15
C ALA A 30 -4.30 6.70 1.88
N GLY A 31 -3.50 7.61 1.34
CA GLY A 31 -3.04 8.86 1.95
C GLY A 31 -4.10 9.74 2.62
N PRO A 32 -5.34 9.85 2.09
CA PRO A 32 -6.40 10.60 2.78
C PRO A 32 -6.78 10.05 4.16
N LEU A 33 -6.50 8.77 4.42
CA LEU A 33 -6.85 8.08 5.66
C LEU A 33 -5.62 7.62 6.44
N VAL A 34 -4.59 7.19 5.74
CA VAL A 34 -3.45 6.44 6.28
C VAL A 34 -2.16 6.76 5.51
N ASP A 35 -1.07 7.02 6.24
CA ASP A 35 0.28 7.01 5.68
C ASP A 35 1.05 5.76 6.15
N PHE A 36 1.92 5.25 5.28
CA PHE A 36 2.78 4.11 5.52
C PHE A 36 4.24 4.55 5.53
N VAL A 37 4.88 4.50 6.69
CA VAL A 37 6.29 4.84 6.88
C VAL A 37 7.11 3.55 6.94
N PRO A 38 8.00 3.30 5.95
CA PRO A 38 8.88 2.15 5.98
C PRO A 38 9.76 2.15 7.23
N LEU A 39 9.98 0.98 7.82
CA LEU A 39 10.94 0.82 8.92
C LEU A 39 12.32 0.32 8.44
N GLU A 40 12.45 0.00 7.15
CA GLU A 40 13.68 -0.43 6.51
C GLU A 40 14.47 0.79 5.99
N ASP A 41 15.80 0.80 6.19
CA ASP A 41 16.69 1.91 5.81
C ASP A 41 16.64 2.25 4.30
N GLY A 42 16.25 1.29 3.47
CA GLY A 42 16.11 1.46 2.01
C GLY A 42 14.74 1.96 1.54
N GLY A 43 13.77 2.11 2.45
CA GLY A 43 12.40 2.43 2.09
C GLY A 43 11.67 1.30 1.34
N PHE A 44 10.54 1.63 0.71
CA PHE A 44 9.87 0.68 -0.18
C PHE A 44 10.56 0.60 -1.54
N PRO A 45 10.60 -0.58 -2.19
CA PRO A 45 11.09 -0.71 -3.56
C PRO A 45 10.16 0.01 -4.55
N THR A 46 10.60 0.20 -5.79
CA THR A 46 9.74 0.80 -6.84
C THR A 46 8.58 -0.11 -7.25
N SER A 47 8.76 -1.42 -7.09
CA SER A 47 7.76 -2.48 -7.31
C SER A 47 7.88 -3.52 -6.22
N TRP A 48 6.78 -4.14 -5.81
CA TRP A 48 6.83 -5.25 -4.85
C TRP A 48 7.70 -6.38 -5.38
N ASP A 49 8.64 -6.84 -4.56
CA ASP A 49 9.61 -7.90 -4.91
C ASP A 49 9.22 -9.27 -4.33
N GLY A 50 8.00 -9.38 -3.79
CA GLY A 50 7.46 -10.59 -3.16
C GLY A 50 7.99 -10.84 -1.74
N ARG A 51 8.86 -9.99 -1.20
CA ARG A 51 9.29 -10.06 0.20
C ARG A 51 8.31 -9.34 1.12
N GLU A 52 8.40 -9.67 2.40
CA GLU A 52 7.67 -8.96 3.44
C GLU A 52 8.35 -7.62 3.72
N HIS A 53 7.60 -6.53 3.61
CA HIS A 53 8.06 -5.20 4.01
C HIS A 53 7.30 -4.73 5.23
N VAL A 54 8.03 -4.27 6.25
CA VAL A 54 7.43 -3.79 7.49
C VAL A 54 7.32 -2.26 7.46
N ALA A 55 6.10 -1.77 7.67
CA ALA A 55 5.84 -0.35 7.79
C ALA A 55 5.06 -0.01 9.05
N ALA A 56 5.33 1.18 9.59
CA ALA A 56 4.47 1.84 10.56
C ALA A 56 3.31 2.51 9.83
N MET A 57 2.10 2.27 10.31
CA MET A 57 0.89 2.87 9.77
C MET A 57 0.49 4.07 10.64
N GLN A 58 0.30 5.24 10.03
CA GLN A 58 -0.17 6.45 10.72
C GLN A 58 -1.56 6.81 10.17
N ALA A 59 -2.56 6.97 11.04
CA ALA A 59 -3.92 7.33 10.63
C ALA A 59 -4.33 8.62 11.34
N GLY A 60 -4.50 9.71 10.59
CA GLY A 60 -4.78 11.03 11.16
C GLY A 60 -3.64 11.58 12.04
N PRO A 61 -3.87 12.57 12.92
CA PRO A 61 -2.84 13.19 13.77
C PRO A 61 -2.37 12.30 14.94
N LEU A 62 -2.83 11.05 15.02
CA LEU A 62 -2.52 10.13 16.12
C LEU A 62 -1.68 8.98 15.58
N THR A 63 -0.41 8.94 16.00
CA THR A 63 0.54 7.88 15.67
C THR A 63 0.12 6.56 16.32
N ALA A 64 -0.61 5.72 15.58
CA ALA A 64 -0.93 4.38 16.02
C ALA A 64 0.24 3.44 15.69
N GLY A 65 1.16 3.23 16.63
CA GLY A 65 2.22 2.25 16.49
C GLY A 65 1.64 0.84 16.27
N ARG A 66 1.53 0.41 15.01
CA ARG A 66 1.12 -0.95 14.65
C ARG A 66 1.84 -1.35 13.37
N ARG A 67 2.50 -2.52 13.42
CA ARG A 67 3.20 -3.13 12.29
C ARG A 67 2.16 -3.61 11.27
N ALA A 68 2.23 -3.08 10.06
CA ALA A 68 1.57 -3.67 8.91
C ALA A 68 2.62 -4.39 8.08
N SER A 69 2.39 -5.67 7.80
CA SER A 69 3.13 -6.40 6.77
C SER A 69 2.24 -6.50 5.53
N ALA A 70 2.75 -6.01 4.41
CA ALA A 70 2.14 -6.22 3.11
C ALA A 70 2.94 -7.31 2.38
N SER A 71 2.26 -8.38 2.00
CA SER A 71 2.77 -9.45 1.15
C SER A 71 1.80 -9.58 -0.02
N ALA A 72 2.29 -9.37 -1.24
CA ALA A 72 1.51 -9.56 -2.46
C ALA A 72 1.85 -10.96 -3.02
N THR A 73 0.87 -11.86 -2.94
CA THR A 73 0.85 -13.17 -3.62
C THR A 73 -0.14 -13.11 -4.77
#